data_AF-A0A917C7K5-F1
#
_entry.id   AF-A0A917C7K5-F1
#
_cell.length_a   1.000
_cell.length_b   1.000
_cell.length_c   1.000
_cell.angle_alpha   90.00
_cell.angle_beta   90.00
_cell.angle_gamma   90.00
#
_symmetry.space_group_name_H-M   'P 1'
#
loop_
_entity.id
_entity.type
_entity.pdbx_description
1 polymer ?
#
loop_
_entity_poly.entity_id
_entity_poly.type
_entity_poly.pdbx_seq_one_letter_code
_entity_poly.pdbx_strand_id
1 'polypeptide(L)'
;MRTNHRIMGALAKAPMLALAAALVLAGSAVQAAPAAKPATTAEAETVVVIAVGAVKEPKEASGDCTVSGQVRQVEKGRALGIGQNVSLTVPCRKDFKPGTKPRPGQLDAAALTAAPYGRVLLDATGTELRAPYEPLADAPHPQPLEAAPASADPAGEAPAAE
;
A
#
# COMPACT_ATOMS: atom_id res chain seq x y z
N MET A 1 36.21 -36.44 -30.47
CA MET A 1 35.02 -37.32 -30.39
C MET A 1 33.92 -36.75 -31.29
N ARG A 2 33.53 -37.55 -32.28
CA ARG A 2 32.35 -37.51 -33.18
C ARG A 2 31.91 -36.17 -33.81
N THR A 3 32.43 -35.99 -35.01
CA THR A 3 31.82 -35.46 -36.23
C THR A 3 30.37 -35.94 -36.47
N ASN A 4 29.61 -35.17 -37.28
CA ASN A 4 28.47 -35.55 -38.16
C ASN A 4 27.14 -34.87 -37.80
N HIS A 5 26.24 -34.41 -38.70
CA HIS A 5 26.08 -34.53 -40.16
C HIS A 5 25.41 -33.26 -40.73
N ARG A 6 25.70 -32.95 -41.99
CA ARG A 6 24.89 -32.09 -42.87
C ARG A 6 23.55 -32.77 -43.15
N ILE A 7 22.44 -32.04 -43.12
CA ILE A 7 21.24 -32.37 -43.90
C ILE A 7 20.76 -31.09 -44.60
N MET A 8 20.99 -31.06 -45.91
CA MET A 8 20.25 -30.26 -46.88
C MET A 8 18.96 -31.01 -47.22
N GLY A 9 17.83 -30.32 -47.22
CA GLY A 9 16.55 -30.78 -47.76
C GLY A 9 15.58 -29.61 -47.68
N ALA A 10 15.41 -28.85 -48.77
CA ALA A 10 14.49 -29.08 -49.89
C ALA A 10 13.26 -28.16 -49.74
N LEU A 11 13.16 -27.22 -50.68
CA LEU A 11 11.99 -26.37 -50.88
C LEU A 11 10.74 -27.23 -51.11
N ALA A 12 9.66 -26.90 -50.42
CA ALA A 12 8.32 -27.19 -50.90
C ALA A 12 7.45 -25.92 -50.78
N LYS A 13 7.27 -25.26 -51.92
CA LYS A 13 6.18 -24.31 -52.18
C LYS A 13 4.89 -25.09 -52.33
N ALA A 14 3.83 -24.74 -51.58
CA ALA A 14 2.42 -24.85 -51.97
C ALA A 14 1.55 -24.30 -50.82
N PRO A 15 0.25 -24.03 -51.03
CA PRO A 15 -0.29 -22.92 -51.81
C PRO A 15 -1.12 -21.98 -50.93
N MET A 16 -1.32 -20.76 -51.43
CA MET A 16 -2.41 -19.86 -51.02
C MET A 16 -3.73 -20.64 -50.96
N LEU A 17 -4.31 -20.78 -49.77
CA LEU A 17 -5.75 -20.95 -49.61
C LEU A 17 -6.26 -19.83 -48.73
N ALA A 18 -6.92 -18.88 -49.37
CA ALA A 18 -7.71 -17.84 -48.74
C ALA A 18 -8.76 -18.49 -47.84
N LEU A 19 -8.65 -18.28 -46.53
CA LEU A 19 -9.68 -18.65 -45.58
C LEU A 19 -10.15 -17.41 -44.83
N ALA A 20 -11.30 -16.95 -45.30
CA ALA A 20 -12.38 -16.28 -44.57
C ALA A 20 -11.98 -15.30 -43.47
N ALA A 21 -12.19 -14.02 -43.79
CA ALA A 21 -12.40 -12.94 -42.84
C ALA A 21 -13.46 -13.32 -41.80
N ALA A 22 -13.02 -13.70 -40.60
CA ALA A 22 -13.79 -13.55 -39.38
C ALA A 22 -13.17 -12.38 -38.61
N LEU A 23 -13.60 -11.16 -38.94
CA LEU A 23 -13.42 -10.02 -38.05
C LEU A 23 -14.22 -10.32 -36.78
N VAL A 24 -13.58 -10.98 -35.83
CA VAL A 24 -14.01 -10.95 -34.43
C VAL A 24 -13.90 -9.49 -34.02
N LEU A 25 -15.03 -8.80 -33.91
CA LEU A 25 -15.12 -7.56 -33.14
C LEU A 25 -14.85 -7.93 -31.68
N ALA A 26 -13.57 -8.11 -31.34
CA ALA A 26 -13.09 -8.03 -29.98
C ALA A 26 -13.17 -6.55 -29.60
N GLY A 27 -14.40 -6.10 -29.31
CA GLY A 27 -14.63 -4.86 -28.59
C GLY A 27 -13.80 -4.96 -27.33
N SER A 28 -12.66 -4.28 -27.34
CA SER A 28 -11.81 -4.11 -26.17
C SER A 28 -12.61 -3.22 -25.24
N ALA A 29 -13.54 -3.83 -24.49
CA ALA A 29 -14.08 -3.22 -23.30
C ALA A 29 -12.89 -3.00 -22.37
N VAL A 30 -12.28 -1.82 -22.48
CA VAL A 30 -11.46 -1.24 -21.43
C VAL A 30 -12.39 -1.16 -20.23
N GLN A 31 -12.45 -2.24 -19.46
CA GLN A 31 -12.94 -2.21 -18.11
C GLN A 31 -11.97 -1.30 -17.39
N ALA A 32 -12.37 -0.03 -17.23
CA ALA A 32 -11.74 0.86 -16.28
C ALA A 32 -11.71 0.10 -14.95
N ALA A 33 -10.53 -0.36 -14.55
CA ALA A 33 -10.37 -1.05 -13.28
C ALA A 33 -10.96 -0.13 -12.20
N PRO A 34 -11.86 -0.63 -11.35
CA PRO A 34 -12.43 0.20 -10.29
C PRO A 34 -11.28 0.79 -9.49
N ALA A 35 -11.33 2.11 -9.26
CA ALA A 35 -10.32 2.80 -8.47
C ALA A 35 -10.17 2.05 -7.14
N ALA A 36 -8.98 1.51 -6.90
CA ALA A 36 -8.73 0.68 -5.73
C ALA A 36 -9.05 1.48 -4.45
N LYS A 37 -9.88 0.90 -3.58
CA LYS A 37 -10.30 1.52 -2.32
C LYS A 37 -9.06 1.76 -1.43
N PRO A 38 -8.99 2.88 -0.69
CA PRO A 38 -7.91 3.10 0.27
C PRO A 38 -7.91 1.99 1.33
N ALA A 39 -6.70 1.56 1.72
CA ALA A 39 -6.55 0.54 2.74
C ALA A 39 -7.02 1.05 4.13
N THR A 40 -7.46 0.13 4.96
CA THR A 40 -8.01 0.36 6.28
C THR A 40 -7.08 -0.20 7.37
N THR A 41 -7.23 0.27 8.60
CA THR A 41 -6.47 -0.24 9.77
C THR A 41 -6.65 -1.75 9.97
N ALA A 42 -7.78 -2.31 9.52
CA ALA A 42 -8.03 -3.75 9.54
C ALA A 42 -7.09 -4.51 8.60
N GLU A 43 -6.82 -3.97 7.41
CA GLU A 43 -5.97 -4.57 6.37
C GLU A 43 -4.48 -4.37 6.62
N ALA A 44 -4.11 -3.40 7.46
CA ALA A 44 -2.71 -3.11 7.79
C ALA A 44 -2.11 -4.16 8.72
N GLU A 45 -0.93 -4.69 8.41
CA GLU A 45 -0.22 -5.62 9.30
C GLU A 45 0.47 -4.89 10.46
N THR A 46 0.94 -3.68 10.18
CA THR A 46 1.55 -2.79 11.18
C THR A 46 0.96 -1.39 11.07
N VAL A 47 0.64 -0.79 12.21
CA VAL A 47 0.16 0.61 12.30
C VAL A 47 0.97 1.31 13.37
N VAL A 48 1.60 2.41 12.99
CA VAL A 48 2.46 3.18 13.90
C VAL A 48 2.16 4.66 13.81
N VAL A 49 2.44 5.35 14.91
CA VAL A 49 2.49 6.80 14.97
C VAL A 49 3.93 7.24 15.13
N ILE A 50 4.37 8.14 14.28
CA ILE A 50 5.72 8.70 14.26
C ILE A 50 5.69 10.15 14.74
N ALA A 51 6.74 10.57 15.45
CA ALA A 51 7.09 11.98 15.55
C ALA A 51 7.80 12.39 14.26
N VAL A 52 7.25 13.37 13.56
CA VAL A 52 7.80 13.88 12.30
C VAL A 52 9.04 14.70 12.62
N GLY A 53 10.17 14.32 12.03
CA GLY A 53 11.42 15.04 12.16
C GLY A 53 11.70 15.93 10.96
N ALA A 54 11.48 15.40 9.75
CA ALA A 54 11.71 16.12 8.51
C ALA A 54 10.79 15.64 7.40
N VAL A 55 10.42 16.57 6.51
CA VAL A 55 9.70 16.27 5.27
C VAL A 55 10.54 16.80 4.11
N LYS A 56 10.90 15.91 3.19
CA LYS A 56 11.58 16.27 1.95
C LYS A 56 10.58 16.26 0.81
N GLU A 57 10.37 17.42 0.21
CA GLU A 57 9.46 17.60 -0.92
C GLU A 57 9.99 16.93 -2.20
N PRO A 58 9.09 16.50 -3.10
CA PRO A 58 9.46 16.10 -4.45
C PRO A 58 10.07 17.28 -5.22
N LYS A 59 10.90 16.97 -6.22
CA LYS A 59 11.47 17.99 -7.12
C LYS A 59 10.40 18.66 -7.98
N GLU A 60 9.42 17.87 -8.40
CA GLU A 60 8.28 18.31 -9.22
C GLU A 60 7.12 18.77 -8.34
N ALA A 61 6.16 19.52 -8.93
CA ALA A 61 4.99 20.02 -8.21
C ALA A 61 4.12 18.92 -7.57
N SER A 62 4.19 17.70 -8.10
CA SER A 62 3.53 16.50 -7.58
C SER A 62 4.47 15.30 -7.62
N GLY A 63 4.44 14.47 -6.59
CA GLY A 63 5.23 13.26 -6.51
C GLY A 63 5.12 12.65 -5.12
N ASP A 64 6.22 12.09 -4.64
CA ASP A 64 6.27 11.53 -3.29
C ASP A 64 7.16 12.39 -2.38
N CYS A 65 6.64 12.72 -1.21
CA CYS A 65 7.41 13.31 -0.12
C CYS A 65 8.12 12.20 0.64
N THR A 66 9.36 12.45 1.05
CA THR A 66 10.03 11.59 2.04
C THR A 66 9.77 12.14 3.43
N VAL A 67 9.01 11.42 4.26
CA VAL A 67 8.77 11.78 5.66
C VAL A 67 9.71 10.96 6.54
N SER A 68 10.61 11.62 7.25
CA SER A 68 11.52 10.98 8.20
C SER A 68 11.14 11.34 9.63
N GLY A 69 11.21 10.36 10.52
CA GLY A 69 10.79 10.53 11.90
C GLY A 69 11.16 9.37 12.78
N GLN A 70 10.62 9.38 13.99
CA GLN A 70 10.83 8.34 14.99
C GLN A 70 9.50 7.77 15.47
N VAL A 71 9.38 6.44 15.55
CA VAL A 71 8.18 5.77 16.06
C VAL A 71 7.97 6.16 17.53
N ARG A 72 6.79 6.70 17.83
CA ARG A 72 6.35 7.06 19.19
C ARG A 72 5.36 6.06 19.76
N GLN A 73 4.57 5.43 18.90
CA GLN A 73 3.57 4.45 19.30
C GLN A 73 3.41 3.38 18.22
N VAL A 74 3.17 2.15 18.66
CA VAL A 74 2.77 1.04 17.81
C VAL A 74 1.33 0.70 18.17
N GLU A 75 0.40 0.98 17.27
CA GLU A 75 -1.03 0.68 17.46
C GLU A 75 -1.34 -0.78 17.07
N LYS A 76 -0.61 -1.31 16.08
CA LYS A 76 -0.76 -2.70 15.59
C LYS A 76 0.57 -3.21 15.03
N GLY A 77 0.79 -4.52 15.12
CA GLY A 77 1.95 -5.18 14.52
C GLY A 77 3.22 -5.13 15.36
N ARG A 78 4.30 -5.69 14.82
CA ARG A 78 5.60 -5.85 15.53
C ARG A 78 6.81 -5.56 14.65
N ALA A 79 6.58 -5.16 13.40
CA ALA A 79 7.65 -4.92 12.42
C ALA A 79 8.52 -3.71 12.81
N LEU A 80 7.95 -2.77 13.56
CA LEU A 80 8.62 -1.57 14.04
C LEU A 80 8.50 -1.45 15.56
N GLY A 81 9.51 -0.84 16.19
CA GLY A 81 9.56 -0.61 17.64
C GLY A 81 9.54 0.87 18.00
N ILE A 82 9.09 1.20 19.21
CA ILE A 82 9.16 2.57 19.76
C ILE A 82 10.62 3.04 19.77
N GLY A 83 10.85 4.29 19.36
CA GLY A 83 12.19 4.89 19.27
C GLY A 83 12.93 4.58 17.96
N GLN A 84 12.40 3.70 17.11
CA GLN A 84 13.01 3.39 15.83
C GLN A 84 12.85 4.56 14.83
N ASN A 85 13.93 4.89 14.13
CA ASN A 85 13.88 5.88 13.05
C ASN A 85 13.29 5.23 11.78
N VAL A 86 12.41 5.95 11.10
CA VAL A 86 11.77 5.50 9.86
C VAL A 86 11.84 6.57 8.78
N SER A 87 11.74 6.12 7.53
CA SER A 87 11.65 6.97 6.34
C SER A 87 10.53 6.43 5.46
N LEU A 88 9.49 7.23 5.27
CA LEU A 88 8.26 6.88 4.57
C LEU A 88 8.15 7.65 3.27
N THR A 89 7.52 7.03 2.26
CA THR A 89 7.29 7.62 0.95
C THR A 89 5.80 7.90 0.81
N VAL A 90 5.43 9.17 1.00
CA VAL A 90 4.03 9.60 1.08
C VAL A 90 3.66 10.39 -0.18
N PRO A 91 2.61 10.00 -0.92
CA PRO A 91 2.13 10.78 -2.05
C PRO A 91 1.76 12.20 -1.63
N CYS A 92 2.43 13.20 -2.21
CA CYS A 92 2.23 14.59 -1.82
C CYS A 92 2.33 15.57 -3.00
N ARG A 93 2.06 16.84 -2.73
CA ARG A 93 2.30 17.95 -3.66
C ARG A 93 2.99 19.08 -2.93
N LYS A 94 3.86 19.77 -3.65
CA LYS A 94 4.66 20.90 -3.14
C LYS A 94 3.82 22.18 -3.02
N ASP A 95 2.93 22.43 -3.98
CA ASP A 95 2.21 23.70 -4.07
C ASP A 95 0.69 23.47 -4.13
N PHE A 96 -0.02 23.81 -3.05
CA PHE A 96 -1.48 23.93 -3.10
C PHE A 96 -1.85 25.21 -3.84
N LYS A 97 -2.16 25.11 -5.14
CA LYS A 97 -2.78 26.22 -5.87
C LYS A 97 -4.29 26.22 -5.64
N PRO A 98 -4.89 27.33 -5.16
CA PRO A 98 -6.35 27.47 -5.07
C PRO A 98 -7.01 27.09 -6.40
N GLY A 99 -8.07 26.27 -6.34
CA GLY A 99 -8.77 25.76 -7.53
C GLY A 99 -8.22 24.46 -8.12
N THR A 100 -7.08 23.95 -7.64
CA THR A 100 -6.53 22.67 -8.10
C THR A 100 -6.96 21.52 -7.19
N LYS A 101 -7.87 20.66 -7.67
CA LYS A 101 -8.33 19.48 -6.92
C LYS A 101 -7.15 18.53 -6.66
N PRO A 102 -6.87 18.15 -5.39
CA PRO A 102 -5.86 17.14 -5.11
C PRO A 102 -6.28 15.80 -5.71
N ARG A 103 -5.30 14.98 -6.10
CA ARG A 103 -5.58 13.57 -6.39
C ARG A 103 -6.00 12.87 -5.08
N PRO A 104 -6.87 11.85 -5.14
CA PRO A 104 -7.20 11.06 -3.95
C PRO A 104 -5.92 10.53 -3.28
N GLY A 105 -5.80 10.73 -1.96
CA GLY A 105 -4.63 10.32 -1.17
C GLY A 105 -3.40 11.23 -1.28
N GLN A 106 -3.45 12.31 -2.07
CA GLN A 106 -2.33 13.24 -2.18
C GLN A 106 -2.42 14.35 -1.12
N LEU A 107 -1.40 14.42 -0.27
CA LEU A 107 -1.31 15.40 0.82
C LEU A 107 -0.56 16.67 0.39
N ASP A 108 -0.82 17.77 1.10
CA ASP A 108 -0.04 19.00 0.97
C ASP A 108 1.26 18.89 1.76
N ALA A 109 2.41 19.15 1.12
CA ALA A 109 3.72 19.09 1.78
C ALA A 109 3.82 20.07 2.96
N ALA A 110 3.17 21.24 2.86
CA ALA A 110 3.13 22.20 3.97
C ALA A 110 2.36 21.62 5.17
N ALA A 111 1.26 20.90 4.93
CA ALA A 111 0.50 20.24 5.99
C ALA A 111 1.30 19.09 6.63
N LEU A 112 2.03 18.31 5.82
CA LEU A 112 2.94 17.27 6.33
C LEU A 112 4.04 17.85 7.21
N THR A 113 4.60 19.00 6.82
CA THR A 113 5.68 19.67 7.55
C THR A 113 5.18 20.31 8.85
N ALA A 114 3.95 20.82 8.86
CA ALA A 114 3.35 21.46 10.02
C ALA A 114 2.86 20.46 11.08
N ALA A 115 2.61 19.20 10.71
CA ALA A 115 2.13 18.18 11.61
C ALA A 115 3.30 17.59 12.45
N PRO A 116 3.26 17.69 13.78
CA PRO A 116 4.31 17.13 14.64
C PRO A 116 4.30 15.59 14.67
N TYR A 117 3.18 14.96 14.31
CA TYR A 117 3.02 13.51 14.28
C TYR A 117 2.37 13.03 12.99
N GLY A 118 2.56 11.75 12.67
CA GLY A 118 1.90 11.09 11.55
C GLY A 118 1.56 9.65 11.85
N ARG A 119 0.35 9.22 11.49
CA ARG A 119 -0.05 7.81 11.53
C ARG A 119 0.12 7.18 10.15
N VAL A 120 0.73 6.01 10.10
CA VAL A 120 0.97 5.26 8.86
C VAL A 120 0.55 3.79 9.01
N LEU A 121 -0.04 3.27 7.93
CA LEU A 121 -0.44 1.87 7.80
C LEU A 121 0.59 1.17 6.89
N LEU A 122 1.17 0.09 7.40
CA LEU A 122 2.25 -0.64 6.74
C LEU A 122 1.84 -2.11 6.49
N ASP A 123 2.38 -2.67 5.42
CA ASP A 123 2.31 -4.10 5.14
C ASP A 123 3.30 -4.90 6.02
N ALA A 124 3.32 -6.22 5.83
CA ALA A 124 4.22 -7.12 6.57
C ALA A 124 5.72 -6.83 6.36
N THR A 125 6.08 -6.13 5.29
CA THR A 125 7.46 -5.75 4.97
C THR A 125 7.86 -4.40 5.55
N GLY A 126 6.93 -3.69 6.19
CA GLY A 126 7.15 -2.33 6.68
C GLY A 126 7.01 -1.27 5.58
N THR A 127 6.43 -1.63 4.43
CA THR A 127 6.17 -0.68 3.34
C THR A 127 4.79 -0.04 3.52
N GLU A 128 4.67 1.25 3.21
CA GLU A 128 3.40 1.98 3.28
C GLU A 128 2.35 1.35 2.36
N LEU A 129 1.21 0.98 2.96
CA LEU A 129 0.02 0.56 2.21
C LEU A 129 -0.59 1.77 1.50
N ARG A 130 -1.41 1.56 0.47
CA ARG A 130 -2.15 2.63 -0.25
C ARG A 130 -3.16 3.42 0.61
N ALA A 131 -3.09 3.33 1.94
CA ALA A 131 -3.80 4.19 2.86
C ALA A 131 -3.05 5.52 3.02
N PRO A 132 -3.77 6.65 3.17
CA PRO A 132 -3.11 7.92 3.35
C PRO A 132 -2.42 7.94 4.71
N TYR A 133 -1.12 8.26 4.71
CA TYR A 133 -0.49 8.89 5.84
C TYR A 133 -1.43 9.95 6.45
N GLU A 134 -1.62 9.91 7.76
CA GLU A 134 -2.52 10.85 8.45
C GLU A 134 -1.70 11.82 9.29
N PRO A 135 -1.66 13.12 8.94
CA PRO A 135 -1.02 14.13 9.76
C PRO A 135 -1.80 14.32 11.07
N LEU A 136 -1.11 14.28 12.20
CA LEU A 136 -1.69 14.39 13.54
C LEU A 136 -1.13 15.61 14.26
N ALA A 137 -2.01 16.38 14.91
CA ALA A 137 -1.63 17.57 15.69
C ALA A 137 -0.97 17.21 17.03
N ASP A 138 -1.30 16.06 17.59
CA ASP A 138 -0.81 15.56 18.86
C ASP A 138 -0.50 14.07 18.77
N ALA A 139 0.36 13.56 19.66
CA ALA A 139 0.53 12.13 19.82
C ALA A 139 -0.80 11.58 20.38
N PRO A 140 -1.43 10.60 19.73
CA PRO A 140 -2.60 9.97 20.30
C PRO A 140 -2.23 9.37 21.65
N HIS A 141 -3.16 9.43 22.60
CA HIS A 141 -2.94 8.77 23.88
C HIS A 141 -2.67 7.28 23.63
N PRO A 142 -1.68 6.67 24.32
CA PRO A 142 -1.48 5.23 24.26
C PRO A 142 -2.81 4.56 24.61
N GLN A 143 -3.49 4.00 23.60
CA GLN A 143 -4.57 3.06 23.86
C GLN A 143 -3.87 1.91 24.57
N PRO A 144 -4.26 1.54 25.81
CA PRO A 144 -3.82 0.27 26.36
C PRO A 144 -4.13 -0.76 25.28
N LEU A 145 -3.10 -1.48 24.81
CA LEU A 145 -3.23 -2.55 23.84
C LEU A 145 -4.40 -3.40 24.31
N GLU A 146 -5.57 -3.24 23.69
CA GLU A 146 -6.85 -3.58 24.32
C GLU A 146 -6.72 -5.01 24.82
N ALA A 147 -6.77 -5.16 26.15
CA ALA A 147 -6.62 -6.45 26.80
C ALA A 147 -7.58 -7.38 26.05
N ALA A 148 -7.03 -8.41 25.40
CA ALA A 148 -7.81 -9.38 24.65
C ALA A 148 -9.09 -9.66 25.45
N PRO A 149 -10.29 -9.64 24.83
CA PRO A 149 -11.54 -9.82 25.58
C PRO A 149 -11.32 -11.04 26.46
N ALA A 150 -11.36 -10.81 27.77
CA ALA A 150 -11.14 -11.84 28.77
C ALA A 150 -11.99 -13.00 28.31
N SER A 151 -11.31 -14.11 28.00
CA SER A 151 -11.88 -15.35 27.54
C SER A 151 -13.25 -15.51 28.16
N ALA A 152 -14.30 -15.53 27.34
CA ALA A 152 -15.62 -15.91 27.80
C ALA A 152 -15.44 -17.24 28.51
N ASP A 153 -15.46 -17.18 29.84
CA ASP A 153 -15.47 -18.32 30.73
C ASP A 153 -16.69 -19.14 30.32
N PRO A 154 -16.54 -20.32 29.65
CA PRO A 154 -17.68 -21.20 29.55
C PRO A 154 -17.83 -21.76 30.95
N ALA A 155 -18.65 -21.07 31.75
CA ALA A 155 -19.09 -21.55 33.05
C ALA A 155 -19.47 -23.02 32.89
N GLY A 156 -18.60 -23.88 33.42
CA GLY A 156 -18.92 -25.26 33.64
C GLY A 156 -20.02 -25.29 34.68
N GLU A 157 -21.16 -25.86 34.31
CA GLU A 157 -22.06 -26.48 35.28
C GLU A 157 -22.74 -27.66 34.59
N ALA A 158 -22.05 -28.80 34.59
CA ALA A 158 -22.67 -30.08 34.86
C ALA A 158 -22.44 -30.36 36.36
N PRO A 159 -23.24 -31.17 37.09
CA PRO A 159 -24.16 -32.24 36.61
C PRO A 159 -25.48 -32.39 37.40
N ALA A 160 -26.34 -33.32 36.95
CA ALA A 160 -27.20 -34.27 37.71
C ALA A 160 -28.39 -34.66 36.79
N ALA A 161 -28.49 -35.89 36.27
CA ALA A 161 -28.85 -37.13 36.95
C ALA A 161 -30.16 -36.99 37.76
N GLU A 162 -31.28 -37.36 37.14
CA GLU A 162 -32.33 -38.24 37.68
C GLU A 162 -33.16 -38.83 36.53
#